data_AF-A0A9D9ZX18-F1
#
_entry.id   AF-A0A9D9ZX18-F1
#
_cell.length_a   1.000
_cell.length_b   1.000
_cell.length_c   1.000
_cell.angle_alpha   90.00
_cell.angle_beta   90.00
_cell.angle_gamma   90.00
#
_symmetry.space_group_name_H-M   'P 1'
#
loop_
_entity.id
_entity.type
_entity.pdbx_description
1 polymer ?
#
loop_
_entity_poly.entity_id
_entity_poly.type
_entity_poly.pdbx_seq_one_letter_code
_entity_poly.pdbx_strand_id
1 'polypeptide(L)'
;VARNARQTSRSLDALAAAKDADMAQGLRLDTTGHTEAKGRLFFQTQILDYSLPQSLPQGKADNQILGVVEALRKVNAGKEVVLVSKDINMRVKARALGLATDDYQNDKTLEDGDLLYSGTLALPADFWSKQAKHVESWQEGHATYYRLGGALASSMLLNQFVYFEAPGEPSLYARVVEVRPQTVVLKTLKDYKHLKNAVWGVAARNREQNFAMNLLMDPEVDFVTLAGTAGTGKTLMALACGLTQVLDDRRYTEIIMTRATVSVGEDIGFLPGTEEEKMGPWMGALDDNLEVLTKTETSAGEWGRAATNELIRSRIKVKSMNFMRGRTFLNKYVIIDEAQNLTPKQMKTLITRAGPGTKIVCMGNLAQIDTPYLTEGSSGMTYAVDKFKGWPHGGHITLARGERSRLADFASEVL
;
A
#
# COMPACT_ATOMS: atom_id res chain seq x y z
N VAL A 1 -24.57 7.28 17.94
CA VAL A 1 -23.45 6.41 18.40
C VAL A 1 -22.88 5.61 17.21
N ALA A 2 -21.59 5.82 16.91
CA ALA A 2 -20.88 5.24 15.76
C ALA A 2 -20.92 3.70 15.76
N ARG A 3 -20.90 3.09 14.56
CA ARG A 3 -20.97 1.62 14.37
C ARG A 3 -19.92 0.85 15.19
N ASN A 4 -18.71 1.38 15.30
CA ASN A 4 -17.63 0.75 16.08
C ASN A 4 -17.97 0.69 17.57
N ALA A 5 -18.49 1.78 18.15
CA ALA A 5 -18.90 1.79 19.56
C ALA A 5 -20.02 0.76 19.83
N ARG A 6 -20.99 0.63 18.93
CA ARG A 6 -22.03 -0.42 19.03
C ARG A 6 -21.45 -1.83 18.92
N GLN A 7 -20.45 -2.03 18.06
CA GLN A 7 -19.76 -3.33 17.94
C GLN A 7 -18.99 -3.65 19.22
N THR A 8 -18.25 -2.69 19.78
CA THR A 8 -17.57 -2.85 21.07
C THR A 8 -18.57 -3.21 22.17
N SER A 9 -19.68 -2.48 22.30
CA SER A 9 -20.72 -2.81 23.29
C SER A 9 -21.26 -4.23 23.12
N ARG A 10 -21.50 -4.69 21.89
CA ARG A 10 -21.93 -6.08 21.64
C ARG A 10 -20.87 -7.11 22.01
N SER A 11 -19.59 -6.83 21.73
CA SER A 11 -18.50 -7.73 22.12
C SER A 11 -18.36 -7.82 23.64
N LEU A 12 -18.47 -6.69 24.35
CA LEU A 12 -18.45 -6.66 25.81
C LEU A 12 -19.66 -7.42 26.41
N ASP A 13 -20.85 -7.23 25.84
CA ASP A 13 -22.08 -7.92 26.25
C ASP A 13 -21.97 -9.43 26.02
N ALA A 14 -21.42 -9.86 24.88
CA ALA A 14 -21.18 -11.26 24.58
C ALA A 14 -20.18 -11.92 25.55
N LEU A 15 -19.11 -11.21 25.94
CA LEU A 15 -18.16 -11.68 26.96
C LEU A 15 -18.83 -11.81 28.34
N ALA A 16 -19.70 -10.86 28.69
CA ALA A 16 -20.44 -10.88 29.95
C ALA A 16 -21.54 -11.95 29.99
N ALA A 17 -22.11 -12.33 28.84
CA ALA A 17 -23.13 -13.37 28.72
C ALA A 17 -22.56 -14.80 28.63
N ALA A 18 -21.23 -14.96 28.68
CA ALA A 18 -20.60 -16.28 28.65
C ALA A 18 -20.98 -17.12 29.88
N LYS A 19 -21.03 -18.45 29.69
CA LYS A 19 -21.31 -19.38 30.78
C LYS A 19 -20.21 -19.25 31.86
N ASP A 20 -20.63 -19.12 33.11
CA ASP A 20 -19.75 -18.90 34.29
C ASP A 20 -19.00 -17.55 34.29
N ALA A 21 -19.51 -16.54 33.59
CA ALA A 21 -18.97 -15.19 33.64
C ALA A 21 -19.17 -14.53 35.02
N ASP A 22 -18.08 -14.15 35.67
CA ASP A 22 -18.06 -13.34 36.87
C ASP A 22 -17.20 -12.09 36.63
N MET A 23 -17.83 -10.90 36.60
CA MET A 23 -17.13 -9.63 36.38
C MET A 23 -16.11 -9.33 37.47
N ALA A 24 -16.28 -9.82 38.71
CA ALA A 24 -15.32 -9.61 39.79
C ALA A 24 -14.04 -10.42 39.58
N GLN A 25 -14.13 -11.59 38.95
CA GLN A 25 -12.98 -12.43 38.62
C GLN A 25 -12.40 -12.15 37.22
N GLY A 26 -13.01 -11.21 36.48
CA GLY A 26 -12.64 -10.84 35.12
C GLY A 26 -13.23 -11.80 34.09
N LEU A 27 -13.68 -11.23 32.96
CA LEU A 27 -14.31 -11.96 31.87
C LEU A 27 -13.23 -12.58 30.98
N ARG A 28 -13.30 -13.90 30.73
CA ARG A 28 -12.38 -14.58 29.82
C ARG A 28 -12.54 -14.10 28.39
N LEU A 29 -11.43 -13.74 27.73
CA LEU A 29 -11.44 -13.18 26.37
C LEU A 29 -11.66 -14.23 25.27
N ASP A 30 -11.36 -15.50 25.53
CA ASP A 30 -11.44 -16.60 24.57
C ASP A 30 -12.87 -17.17 24.35
N THR A 31 -13.86 -16.66 25.08
CA THR A 31 -15.24 -17.20 25.09
C THR A 31 -16.08 -16.81 23.89
N THR A 32 -15.63 -15.83 23.09
CA THR A 32 -16.36 -15.29 21.93
C THR A 32 -15.80 -15.71 20.58
N GLY A 33 -14.97 -16.78 20.55
CA GLY A 33 -14.40 -17.35 19.33
C GLY A 33 -12.94 -16.93 19.04
N HIS A 34 -12.35 -16.11 19.90
CA HIS A 34 -10.95 -15.68 19.83
C HIS A 34 -10.05 -16.58 20.69
N THR A 35 -9.82 -17.82 20.25
CA THR A 35 -9.14 -18.88 21.04
C THR A 35 -7.71 -18.55 21.46
N GLU A 36 -7.05 -17.64 20.74
CA GLU A 36 -5.72 -17.12 21.01
C GLU A 36 -5.68 -16.12 22.17
N ALA A 37 -6.81 -15.49 22.52
CA ALA A 37 -6.92 -14.46 23.54
C ALA A 37 -7.05 -15.07 24.96
N LYS A 38 -5.94 -15.61 25.48
CA LYS A 38 -5.89 -16.35 26.76
C LYS A 38 -6.06 -15.48 28.03
N GLY A 39 -6.26 -14.17 27.88
CA GLY A 39 -6.36 -13.21 28.98
C GLY A 39 -7.78 -13.05 29.56
N ARG A 40 -7.91 -12.09 30.50
CA ARG A 40 -9.20 -11.68 31.07
C ARG A 40 -9.38 -10.17 30.97
N LEU A 41 -10.62 -9.74 30.72
CA LEU A 41 -11.06 -8.36 30.77
C LEU A 41 -11.59 -8.02 32.16
N PHE A 42 -11.09 -6.94 32.74
CA PHE A 42 -11.58 -6.38 33.99
C PHE A 42 -12.15 -4.99 33.74
N PHE A 43 -13.24 -4.66 34.43
CA PHE A 43 -13.76 -3.29 34.50
C PHE A 43 -13.34 -2.68 35.81
N GLN A 44 -12.68 -1.51 35.76
CA GLN A 44 -12.32 -0.80 36.98
C GLN A 44 -13.54 -0.09 37.55
N THR A 45 -14.20 -0.73 38.50
CA THR A 45 -15.40 -0.21 39.20
C THR A 45 -15.14 0.15 40.65
N GLN A 46 -13.97 -0.21 41.19
CA GLN A 46 -13.60 0.04 42.57
C GLN A 46 -12.91 1.40 42.72
N ILE A 47 -13.11 2.03 43.88
CA ILE A 47 -12.30 3.18 44.28
C ILE A 47 -10.95 2.64 44.71
N LEU A 48 -9.88 3.14 44.09
CA LEU A 48 -8.51 2.79 44.43
C LEU A 48 -7.80 3.99 45.01
N ASP A 49 -7.09 3.77 46.11
CA ASP A 49 -6.24 4.79 46.71
C ASP A 49 -4.92 4.89 45.96
N TYR A 50 -4.59 6.11 45.51
CA TYR A 50 -3.32 6.43 44.88
C TYR A 50 -2.86 7.82 45.30
N SER A 51 -1.54 8.03 45.18
CA SER A 51 -0.92 9.33 45.38
C SER A 51 -0.13 9.68 44.12
N LEU A 52 -0.50 10.79 43.49
CA LEU A 52 0.22 11.34 42.35
C LEU A 52 0.89 12.66 42.75
N PRO A 53 2.04 13.03 42.15
CA PRO A 53 2.69 14.31 42.40
C PRO A 53 1.76 15.50 42.14
N GLN A 54 1.75 16.47 43.06
CA GLN A 54 0.92 17.69 42.93
C GLN A 54 1.30 18.57 41.72
N SER A 55 2.50 18.37 41.17
CA SER A 55 3.02 19.11 40.01
C SER A 55 2.46 18.65 38.66
N LEU A 56 1.59 17.63 38.60
CA LEU A 56 0.98 17.16 37.35
C LEU A 56 -0.03 18.19 36.81
N PRO A 57 0.18 18.74 35.59
CA PRO A 57 -0.72 19.73 34.99
C PRO A 57 -2.12 19.16 34.65
N GLN A 58 -3.08 20.06 34.37
CA GLN A 58 -4.51 19.74 34.34
C GLN A 58 -4.94 18.74 33.25
N GLY A 59 -5.67 17.73 33.72
CA GLY A 59 -6.55 16.83 33.01
C GLY A 59 -7.11 15.83 34.03
N LYS A 60 -8.29 16.10 34.61
CA LYS A 60 -8.82 15.27 35.72
C LYS A 60 -8.90 13.79 35.33
N ALA A 61 -9.32 13.50 34.10
CA ALA A 61 -9.48 12.13 33.61
C ALA A 61 -8.13 11.43 33.37
N ASP A 62 -7.17 12.07 32.70
CA ASP A 62 -5.81 11.55 32.49
C ASP A 62 -5.14 11.18 33.81
N ASN A 63 -5.19 12.10 34.78
CA ASN A 63 -4.58 11.90 36.09
C ASN A 63 -5.30 10.80 36.88
N GLN A 64 -6.62 10.67 36.71
CA GLN A 64 -7.37 9.54 37.28
C GLN A 64 -6.92 8.20 36.70
N ILE A 65 -6.72 8.11 35.38
CA ILE A 65 -6.24 6.89 34.73
C ILE A 65 -4.83 6.55 35.22
N LEU A 66 -3.91 7.52 35.25
CA LEU A 66 -2.55 7.33 35.76
C LEU A 66 -2.54 6.89 37.24
N GLY A 67 -3.45 7.46 38.04
CA GLY A 67 -3.63 7.08 39.44
C GLY A 67 -4.10 5.63 39.59
N VAL A 68 -5.05 5.20 38.76
CA VAL A 68 -5.50 3.80 38.71
C VAL A 68 -4.35 2.87 38.32
N VAL A 69 -3.53 3.23 37.33
CA VAL A 69 -2.36 2.41 36.92
C VAL A 69 -1.38 2.24 38.09
N GLU A 70 -1.05 3.33 38.80
CA GLU A 70 -0.17 3.27 39.96
C GLU A 70 -0.76 2.46 41.12
N ALA A 71 -2.07 2.57 41.38
CA ALA A 71 -2.73 1.74 42.39
C ALA A 71 -2.72 0.26 42.00
N LEU A 72 -3.04 -0.07 40.75
CA LEU A 72 -3.03 -1.45 40.25
C LEU A 72 -1.64 -2.07 40.32
N ARG A 73 -0.59 -1.29 40.07
CA ARG A 73 0.81 -1.70 40.24
C ARG A 73 1.11 -2.11 41.68
N LYS A 74 0.58 -1.40 42.68
CA LYS A 74 0.74 -1.73 44.11
C LYS A 74 -0.07 -2.96 44.50
N VAL A 75 -1.34 -3.01 44.10
CA VAL A 75 -2.26 -4.12 44.44
C VAL A 75 -1.79 -5.44 43.81
N ASN A 76 -1.23 -5.39 42.60
CA ASN A 76 -0.72 -6.55 41.88
C ASN A 76 0.80 -6.67 41.98
N ALA A 77 1.36 -6.49 43.19
CA ALA A 77 2.80 -6.62 43.43
C ALA A 77 3.32 -7.97 42.88
N GLY A 78 4.31 -7.89 41.98
CA GLY A 78 4.87 -9.06 41.29
C GLY A 78 4.32 -9.31 39.87
N LYS A 79 3.33 -8.54 39.42
CA LYS A 79 2.91 -8.51 38.01
C LYS A 79 3.24 -7.14 37.40
N GLU A 80 3.63 -7.16 36.13
CA GLU A 80 3.82 -5.93 35.37
C GLU A 80 2.47 -5.29 35.05
N VAL A 81 2.35 -3.99 35.28
CA VAL A 81 1.16 -3.19 34.95
C VAL A 81 1.58 -2.14 33.92
N VAL A 82 1.06 -2.28 32.70
CA VAL A 82 1.42 -1.43 31.57
C VAL A 82 0.22 -0.60 31.13
N LEU A 83 0.40 0.72 31.02
CA LEU A 83 -0.59 1.59 30.40
C LEU A 83 -0.49 1.50 28.87
N VAL A 84 -1.52 0.97 28.22
CA VAL A 84 -1.65 1.00 26.76
C VAL A 84 -2.53 2.17 26.34
N SER A 85 -2.00 3.10 25.55
CA SER A 85 -2.73 4.27 25.05
C SER A 85 -2.28 4.61 23.63
N LYS A 86 -3.12 5.29 22.84
CA LYS A 86 -2.71 5.96 21.58
C LYS A 86 -2.25 7.41 21.80
N ASP A 87 -2.59 8.02 22.93
CA ASP A 87 -2.27 9.41 23.22
C ASP A 87 -0.83 9.54 23.72
N ILE A 88 -0.01 10.24 22.94
CA ILE A 88 1.41 10.46 23.26
C ILE A 88 1.61 11.22 24.56
N ASN A 89 0.75 12.19 24.87
CA ASN A 89 0.85 13.00 26.09
C ASN A 89 0.59 12.14 27.33
N MET A 90 -0.38 11.23 27.26
CA MET A 90 -0.64 10.27 28.33
C MET A 90 0.56 9.34 28.57
N ARG A 91 1.17 8.82 27.50
CA ARG A 91 2.36 7.95 27.62
C ARG A 91 3.58 8.71 28.17
N VAL A 92 3.78 9.96 27.76
CA VAL A 92 4.86 10.81 28.29
C VAL A 92 4.66 11.07 29.79
N LYS A 93 3.44 11.40 30.23
CA LYS A 93 3.10 11.57 31.65
C LYS A 93 3.36 10.28 32.44
N ALA A 94 2.92 9.12 31.92
CA ALA A 94 3.15 7.82 32.56
C ALA A 94 4.65 7.53 32.76
N ARG A 95 5.48 7.76 31.73
CA ARG A 95 6.94 7.60 31.81
C ARG A 95 7.58 8.54 32.82
N ALA A 96 7.13 9.80 32.87
CA ALA A 96 7.61 10.77 33.86
C ALA A 96 7.29 10.33 35.31
N LEU A 97 6.26 9.51 35.51
CA LEU A 97 5.89 8.93 36.80
C LEU A 97 6.54 7.55 37.06
N GLY A 98 7.39 7.06 36.14
CA GLY A 98 8.00 5.74 36.24
C GLY A 98 7.02 4.58 36.03
N LEU A 99 5.87 4.84 35.38
CA LEU A 99 4.90 3.81 35.01
C LEU A 99 5.27 3.21 33.66
N ALA A 100 5.20 1.88 33.55
CA ALA A 100 5.37 1.18 32.28
C ALA A 100 4.22 1.57 31.33
N THR A 101 4.54 1.82 30.06
CA THR A 101 3.54 2.23 29.08
C THR A 101 3.96 1.85 27.67
N ASP A 102 2.97 1.36 26.92
CA ASP A 102 3.09 0.95 25.54
C ASP A 102 2.15 1.75 24.63
N ASP A 103 2.59 1.90 23.39
CA ASP A 103 1.72 2.36 22.30
C ASP A 103 0.73 1.23 21.93
N TYR A 104 -0.47 1.61 21.50
CA TYR A 104 -1.40 0.66 20.93
C TYR A 104 -0.94 0.30 19.50
N GLN A 105 -0.36 -0.89 19.32
CA GLN A 105 0.34 -1.28 18.09
C GLN A 105 -0.48 -2.07 17.06
N ASN A 106 -1.76 -2.40 17.31
CA ASN A 106 -2.56 -3.21 16.36
C ASN A 106 -2.75 -2.58 14.96
N ASP A 107 -2.44 -1.29 14.78
CA ASP A 107 -2.47 -0.62 13.47
C ASP A 107 -1.06 -0.42 12.86
N LYS A 108 0.03 -0.80 13.55
CA LYS A 108 1.38 -0.79 12.97
C LYS A 108 1.56 -2.06 12.14
N THR A 109 1.51 -1.92 10.83
CA THR A 109 1.62 -3.06 9.91
C THR A 109 3.07 -3.46 9.67
N LEU A 110 4.02 -2.58 10.00
CA LEU A 110 5.48 -2.80 9.96
C LEU A 110 6.14 -2.00 11.09
N GLU A 111 7.25 -2.49 11.65
CA GLU A 111 8.11 -1.72 12.56
C GLU A 111 8.82 -0.61 11.77
N ASP A 112 9.05 0.56 12.37
CA ASP A 112 9.63 1.76 11.73
C ASP A 112 11.10 1.56 11.23
N GLY A 113 11.63 0.32 11.26
CA GLY A 113 12.96 -0.06 10.79
C GLY A 113 13.00 -1.21 9.76
N ASP A 114 11.86 -1.81 9.41
CA ASP A 114 11.81 -2.80 8.32
C ASP A 114 11.80 -2.06 6.98
N LEU A 115 12.84 -2.25 6.18
CA LEU A 115 12.84 -1.81 4.78
C LEU A 115 11.60 -2.37 4.09
N LEU A 116 10.73 -1.48 3.60
CA LEU A 116 9.57 -1.87 2.82
C LEU A 116 9.98 -2.81 1.69
N TYR A 117 9.24 -3.89 1.53
CA TYR A 117 9.40 -4.81 0.41
C TYR A 117 9.40 -4.01 -0.90
N SER A 118 10.53 -3.97 -1.61
CA SER A 118 10.70 -3.10 -2.79
C SER A 118 10.15 -3.69 -4.08
N GLY A 119 9.74 -4.97 -4.05
CA GLY A 119 9.40 -5.72 -5.25
C GLY A 119 10.60 -6.19 -6.07
N THR A 120 11.83 -5.87 -5.64
CA THR A 120 13.06 -6.20 -6.35
C THR A 120 14.05 -6.92 -5.45
N LEU A 121 14.94 -7.71 -6.06
CA LEU A 121 16.06 -8.38 -5.38
C LEU A 121 17.30 -8.32 -6.29
N ALA A 122 18.36 -7.70 -5.78
CA ALA A 122 19.68 -7.79 -6.41
C ALA A 122 20.23 -9.20 -6.22
N LEU A 123 20.60 -9.85 -7.32
CA LEU A 123 21.33 -11.12 -7.28
C LEU A 123 22.79 -10.84 -6.88
N PRO A 124 23.42 -11.72 -6.08
CA PRO A 124 24.79 -11.51 -5.62
C PRO A 124 25.78 -11.53 -6.79
N ALA A 125 26.93 -10.86 -6.65
CA ALA A 125 27.95 -10.79 -7.71
C ALA A 125 28.49 -12.15 -8.13
N ASP A 126 28.47 -13.14 -7.23
CA ASP A 126 28.87 -14.53 -7.48
C ASP A 126 27.70 -15.42 -7.92
N PHE A 127 26.57 -14.83 -8.36
CA PHE A 127 25.37 -15.54 -8.77
C PHE A 127 25.69 -16.58 -9.85
N TRP A 128 26.30 -16.18 -10.96
CA TRP A 128 26.61 -17.10 -12.05
C TRP A 128 27.66 -18.13 -11.64
N SER A 129 28.70 -17.75 -10.90
CA SER A 129 29.76 -18.68 -10.51
C SER A 129 29.27 -19.76 -9.53
N LYS A 130 28.34 -19.44 -8.62
CA LYS A 130 27.72 -20.40 -7.69
C LYS A 130 26.62 -21.24 -8.34
N GLN A 131 25.81 -20.63 -9.21
CA GLN A 131 24.60 -21.26 -9.72
C GLN A 131 24.82 -21.97 -11.07
N ALA A 132 25.86 -21.64 -11.85
CA ALA A 132 26.04 -22.14 -13.22
C ALA A 132 26.03 -23.68 -13.36
N LYS A 133 26.36 -24.43 -12.29
CA LYS A 133 26.32 -25.90 -12.29
C LYS A 133 24.91 -26.49 -12.07
N HIS A 134 23.96 -25.68 -11.59
CA HIS A 134 22.63 -26.12 -11.13
C HIS A 134 21.47 -25.30 -11.72
N VAL A 135 21.74 -24.31 -12.57
CA VAL A 135 20.69 -23.58 -13.30
C VAL A 135 20.27 -24.39 -14.52
N GLU A 136 19.00 -24.79 -14.55
CA GLU A 136 18.39 -25.27 -15.79
C GLU A 136 17.82 -24.06 -16.53
N SER A 137 18.11 -23.93 -17.83
CA SER A 137 17.52 -22.90 -18.68
C SER A 137 16.81 -23.50 -19.88
N TRP A 138 15.69 -22.89 -20.26
CA TRP A 138 14.96 -23.24 -21.48
C TRP A 138 14.32 -22.00 -22.08
N GLN A 139 13.94 -22.08 -23.35
CA GLN A 139 13.22 -21.03 -24.04
C GLN A 139 11.78 -21.46 -24.29
N GLU A 140 10.85 -20.55 -24.07
CA GLU A 140 9.43 -20.73 -24.39
C GLU A 140 8.90 -19.42 -24.98
N GLY A 141 8.55 -19.47 -26.27
CA GLY A 141 8.22 -18.27 -27.05
C GLY A 141 9.42 -17.31 -27.14
N HIS A 142 9.19 -16.05 -26.78
CA HIS A 142 10.23 -15.00 -26.78
C HIS A 142 10.95 -14.83 -25.44
N ALA A 143 10.60 -15.64 -24.43
CA ALA A 143 11.18 -15.54 -23.09
C ALA A 143 12.12 -16.71 -22.82
N THR A 144 13.19 -16.42 -22.08
CA THR A 144 14.06 -17.43 -21.50
C THR A 144 13.67 -17.62 -20.04
N TYR A 145 13.68 -18.88 -19.61
CA TYR A 145 13.33 -19.30 -18.26
C TYR A 145 14.55 -19.90 -17.59
N TYR A 146 14.69 -19.67 -16.30
CA TYR A 146 15.77 -20.20 -15.47
C TYR A 146 15.17 -20.83 -14.22
N ARG A 147 15.45 -22.11 -13.98
CA ARG A 147 15.12 -22.78 -12.72
C ARG A 147 16.34 -22.73 -11.81
N LEU A 148 16.15 -22.17 -10.61
CA LEU A 148 17.19 -21.99 -9.60
C LEU A 148 16.80 -22.73 -8.33
N GLY A 149 17.80 -23.26 -7.63
CA GLY A 149 17.62 -23.92 -6.33
C GLY A 149 18.42 -23.28 -5.20
N GLY A 150 18.19 -23.77 -3.99
CA GLY A 150 18.99 -23.43 -2.80
C GLY A 150 18.43 -22.28 -1.96
N ALA A 151 19.25 -21.78 -1.03
CA ALA A 151 18.83 -20.79 -0.04
C ALA A 151 18.26 -19.51 -0.66
N LEU A 152 18.86 -19.03 -1.76
CA LEU A 152 18.40 -17.84 -2.47
C LEU A 152 16.99 -18.02 -3.08
N ALA A 153 16.68 -19.21 -3.58
CA ALA A 153 15.35 -19.53 -4.11
C ALA A 153 14.29 -19.49 -3.01
N SER A 154 14.65 -19.89 -1.78
CA SER A 154 13.73 -19.98 -0.63
C SER A 154 13.29 -18.61 -0.10
N SER A 155 14.05 -17.54 -0.38
CA SER A 155 13.72 -16.17 0.03
C SER A 155 12.95 -15.37 -1.02
N MET A 156 12.76 -15.91 -2.23
CA MET A 156 12.09 -15.20 -3.32
C MET A 156 10.57 -15.33 -3.24
N LEU A 157 9.87 -14.28 -3.66
CA LEU A 157 8.42 -14.23 -3.73
C LEU A 157 7.93 -14.25 -5.18
N LEU A 158 6.73 -14.78 -5.43
CA LEU A 158 6.08 -14.65 -6.73
C LEU A 158 5.95 -13.18 -7.14
N ASN A 159 6.14 -12.93 -8.43
CA ASN A 159 6.17 -11.61 -9.05
C ASN A 159 7.25 -10.65 -8.54
N GLN A 160 8.18 -11.12 -7.69
CA GLN A 160 9.39 -10.37 -7.37
C GLN A 160 10.30 -10.29 -8.59
N PHE A 161 10.84 -9.10 -8.86
CA PHE A 161 11.84 -8.93 -9.90
C PHE A 161 13.22 -9.20 -9.35
N VAL A 162 14.05 -9.86 -10.14
CA VAL A 162 15.46 -10.09 -9.83
C VAL A 162 16.32 -9.44 -10.90
N TYR A 163 17.45 -8.89 -10.48
CA TYR A 163 18.42 -8.34 -11.40
C TYR A 163 19.85 -8.69 -11.05
N PHE A 164 20.67 -8.86 -12.07
CA PHE A 164 22.10 -9.02 -11.97
C PHE A 164 22.78 -8.02 -12.90
N GLU A 165 23.73 -7.27 -12.37
CA GLU A 165 24.53 -6.30 -13.10
C GLU A 165 25.96 -6.37 -12.55
N ALA A 166 26.91 -6.80 -13.38
CA ALA A 166 28.33 -6.85 -13.01
C ALA A 166 29.20 -6.42 -14.21
N PRO A 167 30.30 -5.69 -13.99
CA PRO A 167 31.20 -5.29 -15.07
C PRO A 167 31.74 -6.51 -15.82
N GLY A 168 31.62 -6.52 -17.14
CA GLY A 168 32.13 -7.60 -17.99
C GLY A 168 31.25 -8.85 -18.07
N GLU A 169 30.11 -8.89 -17.38
CA GLU A 169 29.15 -9.99 -17.43
C GLU A 169 27.79 -9.53 -18.02
N PRO A 170 27.05 -10.41 -18.71
CA PRO A 170 25.73 -10.07 -19.23
C PRO A 170 24.75 -9.79 -18.09
N SER A 171 24.06 -8.65 -18.18
CA SER A 171 23.00 -8.32 -17.22
C SER A 171 21.83 -9.27 -17.34
N LEU A 172 21.22 -9.62 -16.20
CA LEU A 172 19.98 -10.40 -16.14
C LEU A 172 18.89 -9.53 -15.54
N TYR A 173 17.73 -9.50 -16.21
CA TYR A 173 16.50 -8.94 -15.68
C TYR A 173 15.39 -9.97 -15.84
N ALA A 174 14.82 -10.42 -14.73
CA ALA A 174 13.80 -11.45 -14.74
C ALA A 174 12.76 -11.25 -13.63
N ARG A 175 11.64 -11.94 -13.75
CA ARG A 175 10.58 -12.01 -12.74
C ARG A 175 10.42 -13.44 -12.26
N VAL A 176 10.22 -13.63 -10.95
CA VAL A 176 9.85 -14.92 -10.37
C VAL A 176 8.41 -15.26 -10.80
N VAL A 177 8.23 -16.35 -11.54
CA VAL A 177 6.92 -16.81 -12.05
C VAL A 177 6.44 -18.09 -11.39
N GLU A 178 7.33 -18.82 -10.72
CA GLU A 178 6.99 -20.04 -9.98
C GLU A 178 7.85 -20.14 -8.72
N VAL A 179 7.24 -20.55 -7.61
CA VAL A 179 7.93 -20.83 -6.34
C VAL A 179 7.52 -22.22 -5.85
N ARG A 180 8.52 -23.07 -5.57
CA ARG A 180 8.39 -24.38 -4.93
C ARG A 180 9.30 -24.43 -3.70
N PRO A 181 9.14 -25.42 -2.79
CA PRO A 181 9.88 -25.45 -1.52
C PRO A 181 11.41 -25.34 -1.61
N GLN A 182 12.02 -25.76 -2.73
CA GLN A 182 13.48 -25.71 -2.92
C GLN A 182 13.92 -25.04 -4.23
N THR A 183 12.97 -24.66 -5.09
CA THR A 183 13.27 -24.16 -6.43
C THR A 183 12.35 -23.02 -6.83
N VAL A 184 12.86 -22.09 -7.61
CA VAL A 184 12.07 -21.03 -8.25
C VAL A 184 12.30 -21.04 -9.74
N VAL A 185 11.33 -20.53 -10.49
CA VAL A 185 11.48 -20.26 -11.94
C VAL A 185 11.46 -18.77 -12.17
N LEU A 186 12.51 -18.27 -12.81
CA LEU A 186 12.63 -16.92 -13.31
C LEU A 186 12.27 -16.88 -14.78
N LYS A 187 11.59 -15.82 -15.21
CA LYS A 187 11.26 -15.53 -16.61
C LYS A 187 11.90 -14.19 -17.01
N THR A 188 12.64 -14.15 -18.12
CA THR A 188 13.18 -12.89 -18.65
C THR A 188 12.07 -11.92 -19.04
N LEU A 189 12.35 -10.64 -18.87
CA LEU A 189 11.36 -9.59 -19.11
C LEU A 189 11.27 -9.18 -20.58
N LYS A 190 10.12 -8.60 -20.97
CA LYS A 190 10.04 -7.79 -22.18
C LYS A 190 10.78 -6.47 -21.92
N ASP A 191 11.65 -6.08 -22.84
CA ASP A 191 12.43 -4.85 -22.70
C ASP A 191 11.64 -3.64 -23.21
N TYR A 192 10.90 -2.99 -22.32
CA TYR A 192 10.16 -1.75 -22.58
C TYR A 192 11.08 -0.52 -22.68
N LYS A 193 12.40 -0.65 -22.49
CA LYS A 193 13.35 0.44 -22.77
C LYS A 193 13.56 0.66 -24.27
N HIS A 194 13.36 -0.40 -25.05
CA HIS A 194 13.48 -0.33 -26.50
C HIS A 194 12.23 0.32 -27.12
N LEU A 195 12.38 1.33 -27.98
CA LEU A 195 11.27 2.09 -28.58
C LEU A 195 10.23 1.23 -29.30
N LYS A 196 10.64 0.13 -29.94
CA LYS A 196 9.71 -0.84 -30.58
C LYS A 196 8.74 -1.51 -29.61
N ASN A 197 9.08 -1.54 -28.32
CA ASN A 197 8.25 -2.10 -27.26
C ASN A 197 7.52 -1.01 -26.47
N ALA A 198 7.64 0.26 -26.86
CA ALA A 198 6.96 1.37 -26.18
C ALA A 198 5.46 1.13 -26.10
N VAL A 199 4.87 1.48 -24.96
CA VAL A 199 3.44 1.33 -24.67
C VAL A 199 2.81 2.70 -24.81
N TRP A 200 1.88 2.86 -25.75
CA TRP A 200 1.30 4.17 -26.07
C TRP A 200 2.36 5.27 -26.32
N GLY A 201 3.42 4.92 -27.04
CA GLY A 201 4.55 5.82 -27.30
C GLY A 201 5.48 6.09 -26.11
N VAL A 202 5.22 5.51 -24.93
CA VAL A 202 6.06 5.64 -23.73
C VAL A 202 6.98 4.43 -23.59
N ALA A 203 8.29 4.67 -23.61
CA ALA A 203 9.31 3.67 -23.29
C ALA A 203 9.82 3.86 -21.85
N ALA A 204 10.20 2.76 -21.19
CA ALA A 204 10.85 2.80 -19.89
C ALA A 204 12.25 3.44 -20.01
N ARG A 205 12.60 4.33 -19.08
CA ARG A 205 13.91 5.00 -19.08
C ARG A 205 14.95 4.31 -18.22
N ASN A 206 14.49 3.58 -17.21
CA ASN A 206 15.33 2.84 -16.30
C ASN A 206 14.74 1.46 -15.98
N ARG A 207 15.50 0.67 -15.22
CA ARG A 207 15.14 -0.70 -14.84
C ARG A 207 13.82 -0.77 -14.08
N GLU A 208 13.61 0.12 -13.14
CA GLU A 208 12.44 0.11 -12.26
C GLU A 208 11.15 0.41 -13.04
N GLN A 209 11.21 1.36 -13.98
CA GLN A 209 10.12 1.62 -14.93
C GLN A 209 9.86 0.41 -15.84
N ASN A 210 10.93 -0.27 -16.31
CA ASN A 210 10.78 -1.48 -17.11
C ASN A 210 10.08 -2.59 -16.32
N PHE A 211 10.40 -2.74 -15.03
CA PHE A 211 9.73 -3.71 -14.15
C PHE A 211 8.26 -3.34 -13.94
N ALA A 212 7.98 -2.06 -13.66
CA ALA A 212 6.61 -1.57 -13.52
C ALA A 212 5.77 -1.83 -14.77
N MET A 213 6.28 -1.53 -15.97
CA MET A 213 5.58 -1.82 -17.23
C MET A 213 5.33 -3.32 -17.45
N ASN A 214 6.28 -4.19 -17.08
CA ASN A 214 6.08 -5.65 -17.13
C ASN A 214 4.97 -6.12 -16.17
N LEU A 215 4.72 -5.46 -15.03
CA LEU A 215 3.55 -5.77 -14.18
C LEU A 215 2.26 -5.21 -14.75
N LEU A 216 2.28 -3.94 -15.19
CA LEU A 216 1.09 -3.25 -15.67
C LEU A 216 0.49 -3.92 -16.91
N MET A 217 1.35 -4.38 -17.82
CA MET A 217 0.96 -5.04 -19.07
C MET A 217 0.73 -6.54 -18.96
N ASP A 218 1.00 -7.17 -17.81
CA ASP A 218 0.76 -8.59 -17.64
C ASP A 218 -0.72 -8.87 -17.36
N PRO A 219 -1.44 -9.62 -18.22
CA PRO A 219 -2.85 -9.90 -18.02
C PRO A 219 -3.16 -10.79 -16.81
N GLU A 220 -2.18 -11.54 -16.30
CA GLU A 220 -2.35 -12.44 -15.16
C GLU A 220 -2.18 -11.72 -13.81
N VAL A 221 -1.78 -10.44 -13.81
CA VAL A 221 -1.61 -9.65 -12.60
C VAL A 221 -2.79 -8.70 -12.42
N ASP A 222 -3.68 -9.00 -11.49
CA ASP A 222 -4.88 -8.22 -11.22
C ASP A 222 -4.61 -7.01 -10.32
N PHE A 223 -3.63 -7.10 -9.41
CA PHE A 223 -3.33 -6.04 -8.46
C PHE A 223 -1.88 -5.57 -8.57
N VAL A 224 -1.69 -4.30 -8.89
CA VAL A 224 -0.36 -3.69 -9.01
C VAL A 224 -0.24 -2.54 -8.02
N THR A 225 0.88 -2.49 -7.31
CA THR A 225 1.24 -1.36 -6.44
C THR A 225 2.54 -0.72 -6.92
N LEU A 226 2.52 0.59 -7.18
CA LEU A 226 3.69 1.36 -7.57
C LEU A 226 3.99 2.41 -6.51
N ALA A 227 5.01 2.17 -5.70
CA ALA A 227 5.54 3.17 -4.77
C ALA A 227 6.66 3.96 -5.43
N GLY A 228 6.83 5.22 -5.04
CA GLY A 228 7.99 6.00 -5.43
C GLY A 228 7.76 7.49 -5.31
N THR A 229 8.84 8.26 -5.35
CA THR A 229 8.77 9.73 -5.22
C THR A 229 8.10 10.38 -6.44
N ALA A 230 7.81 11.68 -6.37
CA ALA A 230 7.31 12.44 -7.51
C ALA A 230 8.28 12.38 -8.70
N GLY A 231 7.78 12.41 -9.94
CA GLY A 231 8.62 12.39 -11.15
C GLY A 231 9.20 11.03 -11.55
N THR A 232 8.84 9.94 -10.88
CA THR A 232 9.22 8.55 -11.25
C THR A 232 8.39 7.98 -12.40
N GLY A 233 7.35 8.70 -12.86
CA GLY A 233 6.53 8.32 -14.02
C GLY A 233 5.36 7.37 -13.73
N LYS A 234 5.01 7.15 -12.45
CA LYS A 234 3.90 6.26 -12.03
C LYS A 234 2.61 6.49 -12.82
N THR A 235 2.10 7.73 -12.83
CA THR A 235 0.81 8.07 -13.42
C THR A 235 0.86 7.93 -14.93
N LEU A 236 1.93 8.44 -15.56
CA LEU A 236 2.15 8.35 -17.00
C LEU A 236 2.19 6.89 -17.47
N MET A 237 2.96 6.03 -16.81
CA MET A 237 3.04 4.60 -17.16
C MET A 237 1.72 3.88 -16.94
N ALA A 238 1.05 4.13 -15.81
CA ALA A 238 -0.24 3.50 -15.50
C ALA A 238 -1.31 3.88 -16.52
N LEU A 239 -1.36 5.15 -16.96
CA LEU A 239 -2.26 5.63 -18.00
C LEU A 239 -1.90 5.07 -19.38
N ALA A 240 -0.63 5.09 -19.78
CA ALA A 240 -0.18 4.52 -21.06
C ALA A 240 -0.53 3.03 -21.19
N CYS A 241 -0.24 2.25 -20.15
CA CYS A 241 -0.57 0.82 -20.09
C CYS A 241 -2.09 0.59 -20.04
N GLY A 242 -2.83 1.43 -19.32
CA GLY A 242 -4.28 1.37 -19.25
C GLY A 242 -4.94 1.68 -20.59
N LEU A 243 -4.48 2.73 -21.30
CA LEU A 243 -5.01 3.12 -22.61
C LEU A 243 -4.75 2.06 -23.66
N THR A 244 -3.53 1.54 -23.72
CA THR A 244 -3.19 0.40 -24.61
C THR A 244 -4.14 -0.78 -24.35
N GLN A 245 -4.36 -1.13 -23.08
CA GLN A 245 -5.23 -2.26 -22.75
C GLN A 245 -6.74 -1.99 -22.94
N VAL A 246 -7.17 -0.73 -23.02
CA VAL A 246 -8.57 -0.34 -23.27
C VAL A 246 -8.86 -0.15 -24.76
N LEU A 247 -7.95 0.48 -25.48
CA LEU A 247 -8.15 0.91 -26.87
C LEU A 247 -7.57 -0.09 -27.88
N ASP A 248 -6.34 -0.55 -27.65
CA ASP A 248 -5.64 -1.45 -28.58
C ASP A 248 -6.02 -2.91 -28.30
N ASP A 249 -5.78 -3.38 -27.07
CA ASP A 249 -6.05 -4.78 -26.70
C ASP A 249 -7.53 -5.05 -26.43
N ARG A 250 -8.32 -3.99 -26.17
CA ARG A 250 -9.75 -4.06 -25.80
C ARG A 250 -10.05 -5.03 -24.63
N ARG A 251 -9.08 -5.21 -23.73
CA ARG A 251 -9.18 -6.05 -22.53
C ARG A 251 -10.09 -5.43 -21.49
N TYR A 252 -9.99 -4.11 -21.32
CA TYR A 252 -10.83 -3.36 -20.40
C TYR A 252 -11.74 -2.41 -21.17
N THR A 253 -12.91 -2.14 -20.60
CA THR A 253 -13.92 -1.30 -21.24
C THR A 253 -13.64 0.20 -21.08
N GLU A 254 -13.09 0.59 -19.93
CA GLU A 254 -12.74 1.96 -19.57
C GLU A 254 -11.70 1.99 -18.43
N ILE A 255 -11.04 3.13 -18.28
CA ILE A 255 -10.18 3.47 -17.15
C ILE A 255 -11.01 4.22 -16.12
N ILE A 256 -10.99 3.77 -14.87
CA ILE A 256 -11.56 4.52 -13.74
C ILE A 256 -10.42 5.06 -12.91
N MET A 257 -10.29 6.38 -12.82
CA MET A 257 -9.26 7.03 -12.00
C MET A 257 -9.89 7.63 -10.76
N THR A 258 -9.31 7.37 -9.60
CA THR A 258 -9.68 7.99 -8.34
C THR A 258 -8.42 8.43 -7.60
N ARG A 259 -8.53 9.52 -6.84
CA ARG A 259 -7.43 10.05 -6.03
C ARG A 259 -7.84 10.10 -4.57
N ALA A 260 -6.95 9.68 -3.69
CA ALA A 260 -7.15 9.83 -2.25
C ALA A 260 -6.98 11.31 -1.87
N THR A 261 -8.08 12.04 -1.72
CA THR A 261 -8.06 13.44 -1.31
C THR A 261 -7.84 13.54 0.19
N VAL A 262 -6.77 14.22 0.62
CA VAL A 262 -6.63 14.70 2.00
C VAL A 262 -7.25 16.08 2.06
N SER A 263 -8.33 16.24 2.84
CA SER A 263 -8.97 17.53 3.04
C SER A 263 -8.11 18.38 3.97
N VAL A 264 -7.51 19.44 3.45
CA VAL A 264 -6.92 20.51 4.27
C VAL A 264 -8.06 21.50 4.60
N GLY A 265 -8.87 21.17 5.60
CA GLY A 265 -10.07 21.94 5.99
C GLY A 265 -11.37 21.14 5.95
N GLU A 266 -12.53 21.82 6.02
CA GLU A 266 -13.85 21.18 5.93
C GLU A 266 -13.90 20.22 4.73
N ASP A 267 -14.39 19.00 4.96
CA ASP A 267 -14.55 17.98 3.93
C ASP A 267 -15.08 18.61 2.63
N ILE A 268 -14.48 18.28 1.48
CA ILE A 268 -14.89 18.68 0.11
C ILE A 268 -16.40 18.42 -0.17
N GLY A 269 -17.08 17.72 0.75
CA GLY A 269 -18.53 17.66 0.85
C GLY A 269 -19.27 19.00 0.80
N PHE A 270 -18.64 20.15 1.09
CA PHE A 270 -19.31 21.45 1.08
C PHE A 270 -19.11 22.35 -0.16
N LEU A 271 -18.26 21.99 -1.13
CA LEU A 271 -18.20 22.78 -2.37
C LEU A 271 -19.51 22.58 -3.16
N PRO A 272 -20.29 23.62 -3.49
CA PRO A 272 -21.42 23.48 -4.39
C PRO A 272 -20.90 23.16 -5.81
N GLY A 273 -21.53 22.20 -6.51
CA GLY A 273 -21.13 21.80 -7.85
C GLY A 273 -21.22 20.29 -8.11
N THR A 274 -21.01 19.90 -9.37
CA THR A 274 -20.96 18.49 -9.81
C THR A 274 -19.71 17.78 -9.27
N GLU A 275 -19.71 16.44 -9.28
CA GLU A 275 -18.53 15.65 -8.88
C GLU A 275 -17.29 16.05 -9.70
N GLU A 276 -17.47 16.37 -10.98
CA GLU A 276 -16.39 16.75 -11.89
C GLU A 276 -15.81 18.13 -11.57
N GLU A 277 -16.66 19.12 -11.27
CA GLU A 277 -16.24 20.46 -10.85
C GLU A 277 -15.44 20.43 -9.54
N LYS A 278 -15.85 19.59 -8.58
CA LYS A 278 -15.11 19.37 -7.32
C LYS A 278 -13.76 18.69 -7.54
N MET A 279 -13.63 17.94 -8.62
CA MET A 279 -12.38 17.28 -8.99
C MET A 279 -11.48 18.17 -9.87
N GLY A 280 -11.94 19.37 -10.25
CA GLY A 280 -11.24 20.31 -11.15
C GLY A 280 -9.76 20.55 -10.84
N PRO A 281 -9.35 20.80 -9.58
CA PRO A 281 -7.92 20.98 -9.25
C PRO A 281 -7.04 19.77 -9.57
N TRP A 282 -7.62 18.57 -9.58
CA TRP A 282 -6.93 17.32 -9.86
C TRP A 282 -6.91 16.98 -11.36
N MET A 283 -7.88 17.49 -12.11
CA MET A 283 -7.99 17.26 -13.55
C MET A 283 -6.80 17.84 -14.32
N GLY A 284 -6.23 18.97 -13.88
CA GLY A 284 -5.07 19.58 -14.54
C GLY A 284 -3.87 18.64 -14.66
N ALA A 285 -3.50 17.95 -13.57
CA ALA A 285 -2.38 17.00 -13.60
C ALA A 285 -2.66 15.77 -14.46
N LEU A 286 -3.93 15.34 -14.56
CA LEU A 286 -4.33 14.28 -15.49
C LEU A 286 -4.24 14.78 -16.93
N ASP A 287 -4.76 15.98 -17.22
CA ASP A 287 -4.74 16.60 -18.53
C ASP A 287 -3.30 16.79 -19.05
N ASP A 288 -2.37 17.20 -18.20
CA ASP A 288 -0.94 17.30 -18.55
C ASP A 288 -0.36 15.95 -18.99
N ASN A 289 -0.69 14.86 -18.27
CA ASN A 289 -0.24 13.51 -18.65
C ASN A 289 -0.90 13.06 -19.97
N LEU A 290 -2.18 13.36 -20.17
CA LEU A 290 -2.88 13.04 -21.43
C LEU A 290 -2.29 13.81 -22.60
N GLU A 291 -1.91 15.08 -22.43
CA GLU A 291 -1.27 15.86 -23.49
C GLU A 291 0.05 15.21 -23.95
N VAL A 292 0.85 14.69 -23.03
CA VAL A 292 2.08 13.93 -23.35
C VAL A 292 1.75 12.67 -24.15
N LEU A 293 0.69 11.95 -23.78
CA LEU A 293 0.25 10.72 -24.44
C LEU A 293 -0.40 10.97 -25.81
N THR A 294 -0.97 12.14 -26.06
CA THR A 294 -1.53 12.49 -27.38
C THR A 294 -0.45 13.01 -28.33
N LYS A 295 0.59 13.69 -27.82
CA LYS A 295 1.69 14.21 -28.64
C LYS A 295 2.52 13.12 -29.32
N THR A 296 2.52 11.90 -28.77
CA THR A 296 3.25 10.76 -29.33
C THR A 296 2.55 10.13 -30.54
N GLU A 297 1.24 10.34 -30.73
CA GLU A 297 0.52 10.00 -31.97
C GLU A 297 0.81 11.04 -33.07
N THR A 298 2.00 10.93 -33.67
CA THR A 298 2.52 11.88 -34.66
C THR A 298 1.96 11.73 -36.08
N SER A 299 1.00 10.81 -36.30
CA SER A 299 0.53 10.44 -37.66
C SER A 299 -0.75 11.14 -38.13
N ALA A 300 -1.43 11.91 -37.27
CA ALA A 300 -2.68 12.57 -37.62
C ALA A 300 -2.56 14.10 -37.57
N GLY A 301 -3.12 14.80 -38.56
CA GLY A 301 -3.23 16.28 -38.56
C GLY A 301 -4.06 16.79 -37.37
N GLU A 302 -4.17 18.12 -37.20
CA GLU A 302 -4.86 18.75 -36.05
C GLU A 302 -6.25 18.16 -35.77
N TRP A 303 -7.02 17.86 -36.83
CA TRP A 303 -8.36 17.28 -36.70
C TRP A 303 -8.34 15.84 -36.17
N GLY A 304 -7.37 15.02 -36.58
CA GLY A 304 -7.23 13.65 -36.07
C GLY A 304 -6.73 13.62 -34.63
N ARG A 305 -5.88 14.58 -34.23
CA ARG A 305 -5.48 14.75 -32.82
C ARG A 305 -6.65 15.13 -31.92
N ALA A 306 -7.56 16.00 -32.40
CA ALA A 306 -8.77 16.36 -31.66
C ALA A 306 -9.70 15.16 -31.46
N ALA A 307 -9.92 14.36 -32.51
CA ALA A 307 -10.73 13.14 -32.44
C ALA A 307 -10.09 12.07 -31.53
N THR A 308 -8.78 11.86 -31.61
CA THR A 308 -8.05 10.97 -30.68
C THR A 308 -8.21 11.45 -29.24
N ASN A 309 -8.04 12.76 -28.98
CA ASN A 309 -8.19 13.33 -27.64
C ASN A 309 -9.59 13.10 -27.07
N GLU A 310 -10.63 13.33 -27.87
CA GLU A 310 -12.01 13.11 -27.45
C GLU A 310 -12.26 11.62 -27.15
N LEU A 311 -11.74 10.72 -27.99
CA LEU A 311 -11.85 9.29 -27.79
C LEU A 311 -11.13 8.82 -26.51
N ILE A 312 -9.90 9.29 -26.26
CA ILE A 312 -9.14 9.01 -25.03
C ILE A 312 -9.94 9.49 -23.81
N ARG A 313 -10.39 10.76 -23.81
CA ARG A 313 -11.16 11.33 -22.70
C ARG A 313 -12.46 10.57 -22.45
N SER A 314 -13.13 10.10 -23.50
CA SER A 314 -14.38 9.33 -23.36
C SER A 314 -14.19 8.03 -22.57
N ARG A 315 -12.98 7.43 -22.63
CA ARG A 315 -12.60 6.17 -21.98
C ARG A 315 -12.04 6.33 -20.58
N ILE A 316 -11.79 7.54 -20.11
CA ILE A 316 -11.28 7.80 -18.77
C ILE A 316 -12.41 8.43 -17.94
N LYS A 317 -12.77 7.77 -16.84
CA LYS A 317 -13.76 8.26 -15.88
C LYS A 317 -13.07 8.59 -14.57
N VAL A 318 -13.00 9.89 -14.25
CA VAL A 318 -12.55 10.33 -12.93
C VAL A 318 -13.72 10.23 -11.96
N LYS A 319 -13.51 9.53 -10.84
CA LYS A 319 -14.53 9.27 -9.82
C LYS A 319 -13.98 9.52 -8.42
N SER A 320 -14.82 10.04 -7.54
CA SER A 320 -14.51 10.15 -6.12
C SER A 320 -14.51 8.77 -5.45
N MET A 321 -13.75 8.62 -4.37
CA MET A 321 -13.72 7.37 -3.62
C MET A 321 -15.09 6.97 -3.04
N ASN A 322 -15.93 7.95 -2.70
CA ASN A 322 -17.27 7.69 -2.18
C ASN A 322 -18.16 7.03 -3.23
N PHE A 323 -18.01 7.41 -4.50
CA PHE A 323 -18.73 6.80 -5.62
C PHE A 323 -18.36 5.33 -5.85
N MET A 324 -17.15 4.93 -5.45
CA MET A 324 -16.68 3.55 -5.59
C MET A 324 -17.35 2.60 -4.60
N ARG A 325 -17.90 3.11 -3.50
CA ARG A 325 -18.52 2.28 -2.45
C ARG A 325 -19.83 1.67 -2.93
N GLY A 326 -20.02 0.37 -2.65
CA GLY A 326 -21.26 -0.33 -2.97
C GLY A 326 -21.42 -0.76 -4.43
N ARG A 327 -20.41 -0.49 -5.29
CA ARG A 327 -20.38 -0.93 -6.69
C ARG A 327 -19.53 -2.18 -6.87
N THR A 328 -19.62 -2.81 -8.04
CA THR A 328 -18.70 -3.85 -8.49
C THR A 328 -18.21 -3.46 -9.88
N PHE A 329 -16.90 -3.48 -10.09
CA PHE A 329 -16.26 -3.14 -11.36
C PHE A 329 -15.96 -4.42 -12.13
N LEU A 330 -16.46 -4.51 -13.36
CA LEU A 330 -16.25 -5.65 -14.24
C LEU A 330 -15.51 -5.17 -15.49
N ASN A 331 -14.44 -5.88 -15.88
CA ASN A 331 -13.67 -5.53 -17.07
C ASN A 331 -13.20 -4.06 -17.07
N LYS A 332 -12.71 -3.57 -15.91
CA LYS A 332 -12.24 -2.18 -15.73
C LYS A 332 -10.74 -2.14 -15.45
N TYR A 333 -10.11 -1.04 -15.83
CA TYR A 333 -8.76 -0.70 -15.38
C TYR A 333 -8.87 0.43 -14.36
N VAL A 334 -8.66 0.14 -13.08
CA VAL A 334 -8.87 1.10 -12.00
C VAL A 334 -7.53 1.63 -11.49
N ILE A 335 -7.34 2.94 -11.53
CA ILE A 335 -6.16 3.62 -10.99
C ILE A 335 -6.55 4.34 -9.71
N ILE A 336 -5.86 4.03 -8.62
CA ILE A 336 -5.98 4.68 -7.31
C ILE A 336 -4.69 5.47 -7.08
N ASP A 337 -4.77 6.78 -7.28
CA ASP A 337 -3.64 7.71 -7.10
C ASP A 337 -3.61 8.29 -5.68
N GLU A 338 -2.43 8.69 -5.24
CA GLU A 338 -2.12 9.08 -3.85
C GLU A 338 -2.54 8.04 -2.80
N ALA A 339 -2.40 6.76 -3.14
CA ALA A 339 -2.84 5.64 -2.31
C ALA A 339 -2.23 5.63 -0.89
N GLN A 340 -1.09 6.30 -0.67
CA GLN A 340 -0.47 6.43 0.65
C GLN A 340 -1.37 7.12 1.68
N ASN A 341 -2.28 7.99 1.21
CA ASN A 341 -3.20 8.75 2.05
C ASN A 341 -4.45 7.96 2.47
N LEU A 342 -4.55 6.69 2.07
CA LEU A 342 -5.65 5.81 2.45
C LEU A 342 -5.34 5.07 3.74
N THR A 343 -6.35 4.89 4.58
CA THR A 343 -6.29 3.90 5.68
C THR A 343 -6.39 2.47 5.14
N PRO A 344 -5.90 1.45 5.87
CA PRO A 344 -6.08 0.03 5.50
C PRO A 344 -7.54 -0.35 5.23
N LYS A 345 -8.47 0.22 6.00
CA LYS A 345 -9.92 0.01 5.83
C LYS A 345 -10.45 0.61 4.53
N GLN A 346 -10.02 1.81 4.15
CA GLN A 346 -10.39 2.42 2.88
C GLN A 346 -9.81 1.63 1.70
N MET A 347 -8.54 1.26 1.78
CA MET A 347 -7.88 0.43 0.76
C MET A 347 -8.63 -0.89 0.53
N LYS A 348 -8.93 -1.62 1.61
CA LYS A 348 -9.75 -2.85 1.54
C LYS A 348 -11.11 -2.58 0.88
N THR A 349 -11.76 -1.46 1.22
CA THR A 349 -13.09 -1.11 0.68
C THR A 349 -13.06 -0.87 -0.83
N LEU A 350 -11.97 -0.31 -1.36
CA LEU A 350 -11.77 -0.07 -2.80
C LEU A 350 -11.39 -1.35 -3.54
N ILE A 351 -10.38 -2.10 -3.04
CA ILE A 351 -9.89 -3.31 -3.73
C ILE A 351 -10.98 -4.37 -3.87
N THR A 352 -11.80 -4.55 -2.82
CA THR A 352 -12.92 -5.52 -2.82
C THR A 352 -14.07 -5.17 -3.78
N ARG A 353 -13.93 -4.10 -4.57
CA ARG A 353 -14.87 -3.73 -5.64
C ARG A 353 -14.47 -4.28 -7.00
N ALA A 354 -13.25 -4.77 -7.15
CA ALA A 354 -12.86 -5.51 -8.36
C ALA A 354 -13.67 -6.80 -8.46
N GLY A 355 -14.51 -6.88 -9.47
CA GLY A 355 -15.06 -8.13 -9.96
C GLY A 355 -14.20 -8.70 -11.11
N PRO A 356 -14.64 -9.80 -11.74
CA PRO A 356 -13.88 -10.49 -12.78
C PRO A 356 -13.40 -9.57 -13.91
N GLY A 357 -12.17 -9.82 -14.36
CA GLY A 357 -11.54 -9.08 -15.46
C GLY A 357 -11.16 -7.65 -15.10
N THR A 358 -11.15 -7.25 -13.82
CA THR A 358 -10.73 -5.91 -13.39
C THR A 358 -9.31 -5.92 -12.87
N LYS A 359 -8.49 -5.00 -13.36
CA LYS A 359 -7.15 -4.72 -12.82
C LYS A 359 -7.18 -3.46 -11.98
N ILE A 360 -6.56 -3.49 -10.80
CA ILE A 360 -6.40 -2.35 -9.90
C ILE A 360 -4.93 -1.98 -9.81
N VAL A 361 -4.62 -0.71 -10.05
CA VAL A 361 -3.31 -0.12 -9.91
C VAL A 361 -3.34 0.92 -8.79
N CYS A 362 -2.74 0.61 -7.65
CA CYS A 362 -2.54 1.56 -6.56
C CYS A 362 -1.17 2.21 -6.69
N MET A 363 -1.11 3.52 -6.58
CA MET A 363 0.14 4.25 -6.72
C MET A 363 0.22 5.42 -5.77
N GLY A 364 1.43 5.72 -5.30
CA GLY A 364 1.63 6.70 -4.24
C GLY A 364 3.10 6.92 -3.87
N ASN A 365 3.32 7.85 -2.94
CA ASN A 365 4.63 8.16 -2.38
C ASN A 365 4.61 8.01 -0.86
N LEU A 366 5.15 6.91 -0.33
CA LEU A 366 5.11 6.62 1.11
C LEU A 366 5.93 7.60 1.96
N ALA A 367 6.90 8.30 1.35
CA ALA A 367 7.65 9.38 2.00
C ALA A 367 6.87 10.71 2.06
N GLN A 368 5.71 10.81 1.39
CA GLN A 368 4.87 12.00 1.34
C GLN A 368 3.43 11.66 1.68
N ILE A 369 3.18 11.47 2.98
CA ILE A 369 1.84 11.28 3.52
C ILE A 369 1.31 12.65 3.94
N ASP A 370 0.22 13.09 3.31
CA ASP A 370 -0.31 14.44 3.51
C ASP A 370 -1.24 14.53 4.74
N THR A 371 -1.61 13.38 5.33
CA THR A 371 -2.49 13.33 6.51
C THR A 371 -1.72 13.09 7.80
N PRO A 372 -1.98 13.86 8.88
CA PRO A 372 -1.29 13.68 10.16
C PRO A 372 -1.69 12.42 10.91
N TYR A 373 -2.71 11.70 10.44
CA TYR A 373 -3.24 10.49 11.08
C TYR A 373 -2.63 9.19 10.57
N LEU A 374 -1.81 9.26 9.52
CA LEU A 374 -1.15 8.10 8.93
C LEU A 374 0.37 8.29 8.95
N THR A 375 1.06 7.17 9.01
CA THR A 375 2.50 7.03 8.89
C THR A 375 2.80 5.99 7.82
N GLU A 376 4.05 5.88 7.40
CA GLU A 376 4.48 4.85 6.45
C GLU A 376 4.04 3.45 6.90
N GLY A 377 4.24 3.09 8.17
CA GLY A 377 3.83 1.80 8.73
C GLY A 377 2.33 1.61 8.97
N SER A 378 1.51 2.67 8.88
CA SER A 378 0.05 2.59 9.09
C SER A 378 -0.77 2.95 7.84
N SER A 379 -0.11 3.30 6.74
CA SER A 379 -0.75 3.55 5.46
C SER A 379 -1.42 2.29 4.91
N GLY A 380 -2.59 2.47 4.30
CA GLY A 380 -3.31 1.43 3.58
C GLY A 380 -2.54 0.92 2.37
N MET A 381 -1.66 1.73 1.78
CA MET A 381 -0.77 1.27 0.71
C MET A 381 0.26 0.28 1.23
N THR A 382 0.96 0.61 2.33
CA THR A 382 1.90 -0.30 3.00
C THR A 382 1.23 -1.60 3.41
N TYR A 383 0.03 -1.51 4.00
CA TYR A 383 -0.76 -2.69 4.34
C TYR A 383 -1.10 -3.55 3.11
N ALA A 384 -1.46 -2.94 1.99
CA ALA A 384 -1.73 -3.69 0.76
C ALA A 384 -0.47 -4.37 0.21
N VAL A 385 0.67 -3.68 0.20
CA VAL A 385 1.95 -4.30 -0.23
C VAL A 385 2.27 -5.52 0.65
N ASP A 386 2.18 -5.39 1.97
CA ASP A 386 2.46 -6.49 2.89
C ASP A 386 1.51 -7.69 2.68
N LYS A 387 0.21 -7.45 2.49
CA LYS A 387 -0.77 -8.54 2.35
C LYS A 387 -0.80 -9.19 0.97
N PHE A 388 -0.40 -8.47 -0.07
CA PHE A 388 -0.41 -8.98 -1.44
C PHE A 388 0.97 -9.48 -1.92
N LYS A 389 2.05 -9.28 -1.15
CA LYS A 389 3.37 -9.85 -1.50
C LYS A 389 3.30 -11.38 -1.62
N GLY A 390 3.80 -11.92 -2.72
CA GLY A 390 3.75 -13.35 -3.02
C GLY A 390 2.40 -13.89 -3.50
N TRP A 391 1.35 -13.05 -3.61
CA TRP A 391 0.11 -13.47 -4.28
C TRP A 391 0.35 -13.63 -5.79
N PRO A 392 -0.05 -14.75 -6.44
CA PRO A 392 0.25 -14.99 -7.85
C PRO A 392 -0.25 -13.90 -8.82
N HIS A 393 -1.35 -13.22 -8.47
CA HIS A 393 -1.97 -12.18 -9.27
C HIS A 393 -1.68 -10.76 -8.73
N GLY A 394 -0.69 -10.63 -7.83
CA GLY A 394 -0.28 -9.38 -7.21
C GLY A 394 1.17 -9.03 -7.51
N GLY A 395 1.46 -7.75 -7.73
CA GLY A 395 2.81 -7.24 -7.94
C GLY A 395 3.05 -5.91 -7.25
N HIS A 396 4.27 -5.71 -6.77
CA HIS A 396 4.73 -4.44 -6.19
C HIS A 396 6.04 -4.04 -6.83
N ILE A 397 6.23 -2.74 -7.06
CA ILE A 397 7.53 -2.14 -7.40
C ILE A 397 7.67 -0.79 -6.68
N THR A 398 8.82 -0.60 -6.04
CA THR A 398 9.29 0.72 -5.60
C THR A 398 10.19 1.33 -6.67
N LEU A 399 9.81 2.52 -7.13
CA LEU A 399 10.59 3.37 -8.03
C LEU A 399 11.41 4.33 -7.15
N ALA A 400 12.69 3.99 -6.93
CA ALA A 400 13.59 4.77 -6.10
C ALA A 400 14.15 5.98 -6.86
N ARG A 401 14.38 5.87 -8.17
CA ARG A 401 15.01 6.93 -8.97
C ARG A 401 14.03 7.63 -9.89
N GLY A 402 13.87 8.94 -9.68
CA GLY A 402 13.12 9.82 -10.56
C GLY A 402 13.89 10.11 -11.85
N GLU A 403 13.17 10.41 -12.93
CA GLU A 403 13.73 10.91 -14.19
C GLU A 403 13.45 12.42 -14.25
N ARG A 404 13.94 13.15 -13.24
CA ARG A 404 13.63 14.57 -13.07
C ARG A 404 14.60 15.45 -13.85
N SER A 405 14.25 16.73 -13.92
CA SER A 405 15.22 17.75 -14.34
C SER A 405 16.30 17.89 -13.26
N ARG A 406 17.50 18.33 -13.67
CA ARG A 406 18.62 18.62 -12.76
C ARG A 406 18.21 19.49 -11.56
N LEU A 407 17.27 20.42 -11.74
CA LEU A 407 16.75 21.29 -10.69
C LEU A 407 15.94 20.51 -9.63
N ALA A 408 15.03 19.65 -10.07
CA ALA A 408 14.12 18.93 -9.18
C ALA A 408 14.78 17.73 -8.48
N ASP A 409 15.88 17.20 -9.04
CA ASP A 409 16.77 16.28 -8.32
C ASP A 409 17.50 17.01 -7.19
N PHE A 410 18.21 18.10 -7.52
CA PHE A 410 18.94 18.89 -6.51
C PHE A 410 18.03 19.40 -5.39
N ALA A 411 16.86 19.95 -5.73
CA ALA A 411 15.90 20.44 -4.74
C ALA A 411 15.42 19.34 -3.77
N SER A 412 15.33 18.09 -4.22
CA SER A 412 14.89 16.96 -3.39
C SER A 412 15.96 16.44 -2.44
N GLU A 413 17.23 16.71 -2.74
CA GLU A 413 18.36 16.32 -1.91
C GLU A 413 18.65 17.36 -0.82
N VAL A 414 18.35 18.64 -1.08
CA VAL A 414 18.74 19.76 -0.21
C VAL A 414 17.60 20.39 0.62
N LEU A 415 16.34 20.10 0.28
CA LEU A 415 15.14 20.54 1.01
C LEU A 415 14.48 19.33 1.69
#